data_AF-A0ABD5SI22-F1
#
_entry.id   AF-A0ABD5SI22-F1
#
_cell.length_a   1.000
_cell.length_b   1.000
_cell.length_c   1.000
_cell.angle_alpha   90.00
_cell.angle_beta   90.00
_cell.angle_gamma   90.00
#
_symmetry.space_group_name_H-M   'P 1'
#
loop_
_entity.id
_entity.type
_entity.pdbx_description
1 polymer ?
#
loop_
_entity_poly.entity_id
_entity_poly.type
_entity_poly.pdbx_seq_one_letter_code
_entity_poly.pdbx_strand_id
1 'polypeptide(L)'
;MIETDARSGDASIELLDEVRTEYTDTGELLEVITDHGTEFYANTRDDHGEADHQFESYLADNDIKQTLCQVGRPQSNGKIERFFQTYEKHRWRFDSLEAFLEYYNQDRPHQSLRYDELETPAEAFDRLLPTAQDAASLAVADGGGDATK
;
A
#
# COMPACT_ATOMS: atom_id res chain seq x y z
N MET A 1 8.66 11.01 2.20
CA MET A 1 9.05 9.59 2.27
C MET A 1 10.06 9.48 3.41
N ILE A 2 9.95 8.46 4.26
CA ILE A 2 10.69 8.42 5.54
C ILE A 2 12.18 8.35 5.22
N GLU A 3 12.94 9.30 5.76
CA GLU A 3 14.41 9.32 5.65
C GLU A 3 14.96 9.29 4.22
N THR A 4 14.17 9.78 3.25
CA THR A 4 14.65 10.06 1.89
C THR A 4 14.58 11.56 1.59
N ASP A 5 15.59 12.05 0.89
CA ASP A 5 15.76 13.48 0.61
C ASP A 5 14.92 13.99 -0.57
N ALA A 6 14.25 13.08 -1.31
CA ALA A 6 13.43 13.43 -2.47
C ALA A 6 12.16 12.59 -2.56
N ARG A 7 11.08 13.22 -3.03
CA ARG A 7 9.87 12.52 -3.48
C ARG A 7 9.97 12.34 -4.99
N SER A 8 9.85 11.11 -5.48
CA SER A 8 9.89 10.81 -6.90
C SER A 8 8.88 9.72 -7.24
N GLY A 9 8.21 9.87 -8.40
CA GLY A 9 7.38 8.81 -8.98
C GLY A 9 8.20 7.56 -9.29
N ASP A 10 9.43 7.74 -9.81
CA ASP A 10 10.35 6.63 -10.11
C ASP A 10 10.67 5.80 -8.87
N ALA A 11 11.03 6.45 -7.75
CA ALA A 11 11.33 5.76 -6.50
C ALA A 11 10.12 4.98 -5.96
N SER A 12 8.91 5.44 -6.27
CA SER A 12 7.68 4.75 -5.88
C SER A 12 7.42 3.54 -6.77
N ILE A 13 7.72 3.63 -8.06
CA ILE A 13 7.66 2.51 -9.01
C ILE A 13 8.68 1.42 -8.62
N GLU A 14 9.93 1.81 -8.37
CA GLU A 14 10.99 0.89 -7.94
C GLU A 14 10.59 0.14 -6.66
N LEU A 15 10.03 0.84 -5.68
CA LEU A 15 9.53 0.22 -4.45
C LEU A 15 8.40 -0.78 -4.72
N LEU A 16 7.46 -0.46 -5.61
CA LEU A 16 6.37 -1.37 -5.96
C LEU A 16 6.88 -2.62 -6.69
N ASP A 17 7.89 -2.47 -7.54
CA ASP A 17 8.52 -3.60 -8.25
C ASP A 17 9.27 -4.53 -7.27
N GLU A 18 10.01 -3.94 -6.33
CA GLU A 18 10.68 -4.68 -5.25
C GLU A 18 9.66 -5.45 -4.40
N VAL A 19 8.59 -4.78 -3.93
CA VAL A 19 7.54 -5.43 -3.14
C VAL A 19 6.88 -6.57 -3.90
N ARG A 20 6.58 -6.41 -5.19
CA ARG A 20 5.98 -7.49 -5.99
C ARG A 20 6.93 -8.67 -6.14
N THR A 21 8.21 -8.39 -6.37
CA THR A 21 9.24 -9.43 -6.51
C THR A 21 9.43 -10.21 -5.21
N GLU A 22 9.63 -9.50 -4.09
CA GLU A 22 9.90 -10.10 -2.78
C GLU A 22 8.69 -10.88 -2.23
N TYR A 23 7.47 -10.44 -2.53
CA TYR A 23 6.24 -11.05 -2.00
C TYR A 23 5.48 -11.90 -3.01
N THR A 24 6.08 -12.24 -4.17
CA THR A 24 5.43 -13.06 -5.22
C THR A 24 4.83 -14.36 -4.68
N ASP A 25 5.52 -15.05 -3.76
CA ASP A 25 5.05 -16.31 -3.18
C ASP A 25 3.96 -16.12 -2.11
N THR A 26 3.79 -14.90 -1.61
CA THR A 26 2.87 -14.54 -0.53
C THR A 26 1.51 -14.11 -1.09
N GLY A 27 1.51 -13.38 -2.20
CA GLY A 27 0.29 -12.92 -2.86
C GLY A 27 0.56 -11.82 -3.87
N GLU A 28 -0.42 -11.58 -4.73
CA GLU A 28 -0.35 -10.54 -5.75
C GLU A 28 -0.78 -9.18 -5.18
N LEU A 29 -0.07 -8.12 -5.55
CA LEU A 29 -0.46 -6.75 -5.23
C LEU A 29 -1.54 -6.28 -6.20
N LEU A 30 -2.78 -6.22 -5.74
CA LEU A 30 -3.95 -5.92 -6.59
C LEU A 30 -4.35 -4.44 -6.59
N GLU A 31 -4.08 -3.72 -5.51
CA GLU A 31 -4.56 -2.34 -5.35
C GLU A 31 -3.60 -1.51 -4.50
N VAL A 32 -3.39 -0.27 -4.91
CA VAL A 32 -2.65 0.74 -4.15
C VAL A 32 -3.55 1.92 -3.83
N ILE A 33 -3.45 2.43 -2.60
CA ILE A 33 -4.17 3.63 -2.17
C ILE A 33 -3.17 4.78 -2.09
N THR A 34 -3.38 5.84 -2.86
CA THR A 34 -2.51 7.02 -2.88
C THR A 34 -3.31 8.30 -2.62
N ASP A 35 -2.64 9.38 -2.28
CA ASP A 35 -3.23 10.71 -2.33
C ASP A 35 -3.15 11.30 -3.75
N HIS A 36 -3.57 12.56 -3.90
CA HIS A 36 -3.47 13.32 -5.15
C HIS A 36 -2.10 14.01 -5.29
N GLY A 37 -1.04 13.45 -4.72
CA GLY A 37 0.32 13.94 -4.91
C GLY A 37 0.71 13.92 -6.39
N THR A 38 1.50 14.92 -6.81
CA THR A 38 2.02 15.02 -8.19
C THR A 38 2.85 13.82 -8.62
N GLU A 39 3.36 13.06 -7.66
CA GLU A 39 4.17 11.87 -7.85
C GLU A 39 3.32 10.63 -8.18
N PHE A 40 2.02 10.67 -7.88
CA PHE A 40 1.10 9.54 -8.00
C PHE A 40 -0.07 9.82 -8.95
N TYR A 41 -0.28 11.09 -9.32
CA TYR A 41 -1.42 11.52 -10.08
C TYR A 41 -1.10 12.74 -10.94
N ALA A 42 -1.49 12.71 -12.21
CA ALA A 42 -1.38 13.87 -13.08
C ALA A 42 -2.34 15.00 -12.66
N ASN A 43 -1.79 16.08 -12.11
CA ASN A 43 -2.54 17.29 -11.77
C ASN A 43 -3.08 18.06 -12.99
N THR A 44 -2.60 17.75 -14.19
CA THR A 44 -3.09 18.32 -15.44
C THR A 44 -3.33 17.19 -16.43
N ARG A 45 -4.59 17.07 -16.86
CA ARG A 45 -5.02 16.17 -17.93
C ARG A 45 -5.31 17.03 -19.15
N ASP A 46 -5.13 16.45 -20.34
CA ASP A 46 -5.48 17.12 -21.58
C ASP A 46 -7.01 17.26 -21.72
N ASP A 47 -7.45 17.90 -22.82
CA ASP A 47 -8.88 18.12 -23.09
C ASP A 47 -9.68 16.81 -23.28
N HIS A 48 -8.99 15.68 -23.40
CA HIS A 48 -9.57 14.33 -23.50
C HIS A 48 -9.55 13.58 -22.16
N GLY A 49 -8.98 14.17 -21.10
CA GLY A 49 -8.84 13.54 -19.79
C GLY A 49 -7.61 12.64 -19.67
N GLU A 50 -6.76 12.60 -20.69
CA GLU A 50 -5.56 11.79 -20.74
C GLU A 50 -4.40 12.55 -20.10
N ALA A 51 -3.55 11.82 -19.39
CA ALA A 51 -2.27 12.34 -18.94
C ALA A 51 -1.24 11.22 -19.02
N ASP A 52 -0.09 11.53 -19.61
CA ASP A 52 1.06 10.63 -19.62
C ASP A 52 1.75 10.74 -18.26
N HIS A 53 1.40 9.82 -17.35
CA HIS A 53 1.92 9.78 -16.00
C HIS A 53 2.49 8.40 -15.70
N GLN A 54 3.81 8.32 -15.64
CA GLN A 54 4.57 7.08 -15.54
C GLN A 54 4.11 6.16 -14.40
N PHE A 55 3.70 6.72 -13.26
CA PHE A 55 3.14 5.93 -12.15
C PHE A 55 1.80 5.30 -12.51
N GLU A 56 0.88 6.04 -13.16
CA GLU A 56 -0.43 5.52 -13.57
C GLU A 56 -0.25 4.45 -14.67
N SER A 57 0.68 4.68 -15.61
CA SER A 57 1.05 3.70 -16.64
C SER A 57 1.62 2.41 -16.04
N TYR A 58 2.55 2.52 -15.08
CA TYR A 58 3.13 1.35 -14.41
C TYR A 58 2.06 0.51 -13.71
N LEU A 59 1.10 1.14 -13.01
CA LEU A 59 0.01 0.42 -12.37
C LEU A 59 -0.89 -0.29 -13.39
N ALA A 60 -1.23 0.39 -14.49
CA ALA A 60 -2.05 -0.18 -15.56
C ALA A 60 -1.37 -1.37 -16.25
N ASP A 61 -0.07 -1.26 -16.56
CA ASP A 61 0.71 -2.32 -17.20
C ASP A 61 0.84 -3.59 -16.33
N ASN A 62 0.58 -3.46 -15.03
CA ASN A 62 0.69 -4.53 -14.05
C ASN A 62 -0.66 -4.95 -13.43
N ASP A 63 -1.77 -4.51 -14.02
CA ASP A 63 -3.14 -4.78 -13.54
C ASP A 63 -3.38 -4.38 -12.07
N ILE A 64 -2.67 -3.35 -11.60
CA ILE A 64 -2.79 -2.83 -10.22
C ILE A 64 -3.78 -1.68 -10.23
N LYS A 65 -4.86 -1.81 -9.46
CA LYS A 65 -5.84 -0.74 -9.32
C LYS A 65 -5.29 0.40 -8.45
N GLN A 66 -5.43 1.64 -8.90
CA GLN A 66 -5.21 2.81 -8.07
C GLN A 66 -6.53 3.29 -7.45
N THR A 67 -6.56 3.38 -6.12
CA THR A 67 -7.66 4.05 -5.40
C THR A 67 -7.16 5.35 -4.78
N LEU A 68 -7.69 6.48 -5.25
CA LEU A 68 -7.33 7.79 -4.73
C LEU A 68 -8.07 8.07 -3.42
N CYS A 69 -7.34 8.57 -2.42
CA CYS A 69 -7.92 9.06 -1.18
C CYS A 69 -8.88 10.22 -1.48
N GLN A 70 -10.14 10.08 -1.06
CA GLN A 70 -11.12 11.14 -1.24
C GLN A 70 -10.72 12.39 -0.45
N VAL A 71 -10.62 13.53 -1.14
CA VAL A 71 -10.29 14.83 -0.54
C VAL A 71 -11.26 15.13 0.61
N GLY A 72 -10.71 15.40 1.80
CA GLY A 72 -11.48 15.73 3.00
C GLY A 72 -12.07 14.53 3.76
N ARG A 73 -11.69 13.28 3.44
CA ARG A 73 -12.03 12.08 4.22
C ARG A 73 -10.78 11.45 4.85
N PRO A 74 -10.47 11.78 6.12
CA PRO A 74 -9.24 11.32 6.81
C PRO A 74 -9.14 9.80 6.99
N GLN A 75 -10.22 9.05 6.73
CA GLN A 75 -10.28 7.63 7.07
C GLN A 75 -9.45 6.75 6.13
N SER A 76 -9.37 7.09 4.83
CA SER A 76 -8.66 6.25 3.85
C SER A 76 -7.15 6.19 4.11
N ASN A 77 -6.56 7.29 4.58
CA ASN A 77 -5.13 7.38 4.92
C ASN A 77 -4.85 7.22 6.43
N GLY A 78 -5.88 6.98 7.26
CA GLY A 78 -5.73 6.96 8.71
C GLY A 78 -4.71 5.93 9.23
N LYS A 79 -4.51 4.81 8.51
CA LYS A 79 -3.48 3.81 8.84
C LYS A 79 -2.07 4.36 8.65
N ILE A 80 -1.78 4.92 7.48
CA ILE A 80 -0.45 5.46 7.18
C ILE A 80 -0.16 6.72 8.00
N GLU A 81 -1.15 7.57 8.23
CA GLU A 81 -1.05 8.72 9.13
C GLU A 81 -0.72 8.28 10.57
N ARG A 82 -1.38 7.21 11.06
CA ARG A 82 -1.09 6.67 12.39
C ARG A 82 0.32 6.06 12.47
N PHE A 83 0.77 5.41 11.41
CA PHE A 83 2.15 4.93 11.30
C PHE A 83 3.14 6.09 11.41
N PHE A 84 2.98 7.16 10.63
CA PHE A 84 3.85 8.34 10.70
C PHE A 84 3.84 9.01 12.07
N GLN A 85 2.67 9.18 12.70
CA GLN A 85 2.59 9.70 14.07
C GLN A 85 3.35 8.83 15.07
N THR A 86 3.28 7.51 14.92
CA THR A 86 3.99 6.56 15.78
C THR A 86 5.50 6.64 15.55
N TYR A 87 5.91 6.75 14.28
CA TYR A 87 7.29 6.94 13.86
C TYR A 87 7.87 8.22 14.48
N GLU A 88 7.28 9.39 14.24
CA GLU A 88 7.75 10.67 14.76
C GLU A 88 7.89 10.66 16.29
N LYS A 89 6.95 10.02 16.99
CA LYS A 89 6.95 9.95 18.46
C LYS A 89 8.07 9.08 19.02
N HIS A 90 8.50 8.05 18.29
CA HIS A 90 9.37 6.99 18.82
C HIS A 90 10.72 6.87 18.11
N ARG A 91 10.89 7.46 16.92
CA ARG A 91 12.09 7.33 16.08
C ARG A 91 13.39 7.67 16.80
N TRP A 92 13.38 8.66 17.69
CA TRP A 92 14.54 9.08 18.47
C TRP A 92 15.14 7.99 19.38
N ARG A 93 14.42 6.88 19.60
CA ARG A 93 14.86 5.75 20.42
C ARG A 93 15.63 4.68 19.66
N PHE A 94 15.67 4.76 18.33
CA PHE A 94 16.23 3.75 17.46
C PHE A 94 17.42 4.32 16.70
N ASP A 95 18.41 3.49 16.41
CA ASP A 95 19.62 3.91 15.70
C ASP A 95 19.37 4.04 14.19
N SER A 96 18.39 3.30 13.64
CA SER A 96 18.03 3.33 12.22
C SER A 96 16.53 3.14 11.98
N LEU A 97 16.09 3.37 10.74
CA LEU A 97 14.73 3.07 10.30
C LEU A 97 14.43 1.56 10.41
N GLU A 98 15.37 0.71 10.02
CA GLU A 98 15.23 -0.74 10.06
C GLU A 98 15.00 -1.22 11.50
N ALA A 99 15.76 -0.70 12.47
CA ALA A 99 15.58 -1.02 13.88
C ALA A 99 14.20 -0.57 14.40
N PHE A 100 13.70 0.58 13.93
CA PHE A 100 12.34 1.01 14.24
C PHE A 100 11.29 0.07 13.63
N LEU A 101 11.46 -0.31 12.35
CA LEU A 101 10.52 -1.17 11.64
C LEU A 101 10.47 -2.58 12.23
N GLU A 102 11.61 -3.12 12.65
CA GLU A 102 11.69 -4.40 13.35
C GLU A 102 10.87 -4.34 14.65
N TYR A 103 11.12 -3.35 15.51
CA TYR A 103 10.30 -3.14 16.70
C TYR A 103 8.81 -2.94 16.37
N TYR A 104 8.50 -2.12 15.37
CA TYR A 104 7.12 -1.80 15.01
C TYR A 104 6.35 -3.04 14.56
N ASN A 105 6.97 -3.88 13.73
CA ASN A 105 6.33 -5.04 13.12
C ASN A 105 6.37 -6.28 14.02
N GLN A 106 7.46 -6.50 14.76
CA GLN A 106 7.72 -7.76 15.48
C GLN A 106 7.49 -7.68 16.99
N ASP A 107 7.71 -6.52 17.62
CA ASP A 107 7.67 -6.42 19.09
C ASP A 107 6.49 -5.64 19.64
N ARG A 108 5.84 -4.80 18.83
CA ARG A 108 4.81 -3.85 19.27
C ARG A 108 3.40 -4.41 19.04
N PRO A 109 2.63 -4.74 20.09
CA PRO A 109 1.22 -5.06 19.95
C PRO A 109 0.43 -3.86 19.42
N HIS A 110 -0.49 -4.09 18.48
CA HIS A 110 -1.28 -3.02 17.88
C HIS A 110 -2.72 -3.00 18.41
N GLN A 111 -3.17 -1.85 18.95
CA GLN A 111 -4.48 -1.73 19.60
C GLN A 111 -5.69 -1.97 18.68
N SER A 112 -5.55 -1.74 17.39
CA SER A 112 -6.61 -2.01 16.39
C SER A 112 -6.59 -3.44 15.83
N LEU A 113 -5.69 -4.30 16.32
CA LEU A 113 -5.62 -5.72 16.01
C LEU A 113 -6.17 -6.55 17.18
N ARG A 114 -5.81 -7.84 17.30
CA ARG A 114 -6.16 -8.66 18.45
C ARG A 114 -5.30 -8.30 19.67
N TYR A 115 -5.55 -7.13 20.22
CA TYR A 115 -4.73 -6.57 21.29
C TYR A 115 -4.76 -7.40 22.59
N ASP A 116 -5.86 -8.09 22.87
CA ASP A 116 -5.96 -9.02 24.01
C ASP A 116 -5.03 -10.23 23.88
N GLU A 117 -4.65 -10.58 22.64
CA GLU A 117 -3.66 -11.62 22.30
C GLU A 117 -2.25 -11.02 22.13
N LEU A 118 -2.09 -9.71 22.35
CA LEU A 118 -0.86 -8.94 22.09
C LEU A 118 -0.37 -9.01 20.64
N GLU A 119 -1.29 -9.21 19.69
CA GLU A 119 -0.96 -9.41 18.27
C GLU A 119 -0.17 -8.23 17.67
N THR A 120 0.92 -8.57 16.99
CA THR A 120 1.81 -7.64 16.29
C THR A 120 1.39 -7.45 14.83
N PRO A 121 1.84 -6.38 14.15
CA PRO A 121 1.56 -6.20 12.73
C PRO A 121 2.04 -7.36 11.85
N ALA A 122 3.20 -7.96 12.15
CA ALA A 122 3.72 -9.11 11.39
C ALA A 122 2.82 -10.34 11.58
N GLU A 123 2.42 -10.65 12.82
CA GLU A 123 1.50 -11.77 13.09
C GLU A 123 0.15 -11.59 12.41
N ALA A 124 -0.37 -10.36 12.41
CA ALA A 124 -1.62 -10.07 11.69
C ALA A 124 -1.46 -10.16 10.18
N PHE A 125 -0.30 -9.77 9.63
CA PHE A 125 -0.01 -9.95 8.21
C PHE A 125 -0.08 -11.43 7.85
N ASP A 126 0.68 -12.29 8.55
CA ASP A 126 0.70 -13.73 8.33
C ASP A 126 -0.69 -14.37 8.47
N ARG A 127 -1.46 -13.95 9.48
CA ARG A 127 -2.82 -14.45 9.69
C ARG A 127 -3.79 -14.02 8.60
N LEU A 128 -3.60 -12.84 8.03
CA LEU A 128 -4.49 -12.26 7.00
C LEU A 128 -4.06 -12.64 5.59
N LEU A 129 -2.95 -13.35 5.41
CA LEU A 129 -2.55 -13.85 4.11
C LEU A 129 -3.68 -14.69 3.50
N PRO A 130 -4.04 -14.45 2.22
CA PRO A 130 -5.10 -15.20 1.57
C PRO A 130 -4.75 -16.68 1.58
N THR A 131 -5.71 -17.50 1.99
CA THR A 131 -5.58 -18.94 1.76
C THR A 131 -5.79 -19.23 0.28
N ALA A 132 -5.39 -20.43 -0.16
CA ALA A 132 -5.66 -20.88 -1.54
C ALA A 132 -7.17 -20.84 -1.89
N GLN A 133 -8.07 -20.96 -0.90
CA GLN A 133 -9.51 -20.83 -1.09
C GLN A 133 -9.96 -19.36 -1.26
N ASP A 134 -9.31 -18.41 -0.58
CA ASP A 134 -9.61 -16.98 -0.71
C ASP A 134 -9.18 -16.46 -2.08
N ALA A 135 -7.97 -16.84 -2.52
CA ALA A 135 -7.46 -16.51 -3.86
C ALA A 135 -8.36 -17.04 -4.98
N ALA A 136 -8.85 -18.28 -4.84
CA ALA A 136 -9.78 -18.86 -5.81
C ALA A 136 -11.14 -18.14 -5.84
N SER A 137 -11.59 -17.56 -4.71
CA SER A 137 -12.85 -16.83 -4.64
C SER A 137 -12.76 -15.43 -5.26
N LEU A 138 -11.58 -14.80 -5.18
CA LEU A 138 -11.29 -13.53 -5.85
C LEU A 138 -11.21 -13.68 -7.38
N ALA A 139 -10.57 -14.73 -7.88
CA ALA A 139 -10.45 -14.99 -9.33
C ALA A 139 -11.80 -15.24 -10.03
N VAL A 140 -12.80 -15.75 -9.30
CA VAL A 140 -14.15 -16.01 -9.85
C VAL A 140 -14.98 -14.72 -9.94
N ALA A 141 -14.69 -13.70 -9.13
CA ALA A 141 -15.41 -12.44 -9.15
C ALA A 141 -15.10 -11.58 -10.40
N ASP A 142 -13.88 -11.65 -10.92
CA ASP A 142 -13.47 -10.92 -12.14
C ASP A 142 -13.90 -11.61 -13.46
N GLY A 143 -14.27 -12.90 -13.42
CA GLY A 143 -14.75 -13.64 -14.60
C GLY A 143 -16.22 -13.39 -14.97
N GLY A 144 -16.93 -12.52 -14.26
CA GLY A 144 -18.39 -12.34 -14.35
C GLY A 144 -18.88 -11.19 -15.21
N GLY A 145 -18.12 -10.77 -16.23
CA GLY A 145 -18.33 -9.53 -16.96
C GLY A 145 -18.29 -9.60 -18.49
N ASP A 146 -18.67 -10.72 -19.12
CA ASP A 146 -19.07 -10.68 -20.54
C ASP A 146 -20.20 -11.65 -20.82
N ALA A 147 -21.43 -11.13 -20.82
CA ALA A 147 -22.53 -11.67 -21.58
C ALA A 147 -23.70 -10.67 -21.63
N THR A 148 -23.92 -10.14 -22.84
CA THR A 148 -25.24 -9.86 -23.45
C THR A 148 -25.62 -8.40 -23.69
N LYS A 149 -25.53 -8.06 -25.00
CA LYS A 149 -26.30 -7.11 -25.82
C LYS A 149 -25.93 -5.64 -25.87
#